data_AF-A0A383AH35-F1
#
_entry.id   AF-A0A383AH35-F1
#
_cell.length_a   1.000
_cell.length_b   1.000
_cell.length_c   1.000
_cell.angle_alpha   90.00
_cell.angle_beta   90.00
_cell.angle_gamma   90.00
#
_symmetry.space_group_name_H-M   'P 1'
#
loop_
_entity.id
_entity.type
_entity.pdbx_description
1 polymer ?
#
loop_
_entity_poly.entity_id
_entity_poly.type
_entity_poly.pdbx_seq_one_letter_code
_entity_poly.pdbx_strand_id
1 'polypeptide(L)' 'MIDNQVIVKVREVYGVERIYPISDSAQLFADIAGKKTLDSADIHRIKQLGFEVQAEAPTL' A
#
# COMPACT_ATOMS: atom_id res chain seq x y z
N MET A 1 14.32 5.13 -14.58
CA MET A 1 13.15 5.88 -14.07
C MET A 1 12.61 5.06 -12.92
N ILE A 2 12.53 5.61 -11.70
CA ILE A 2 11.88 4.91 -10.58
C ILE A 2 10.38 5.09 -10.79
N ASP A 3 9.64 3.99 -10.77
CA ASP A 3 8.21 4.04 -10.94
C ASP A 3 7.60 4.60 -9.63
N ASN A 4 7.00 5.80 -9.71
CA ASN A 4 6.42 6.49 -8.54
C ASN A 4 5.06 5.91 -8.14
N GLN A 5 4.68 4.76 -8.71
CA GLN A 5 3.40 4.11 -8.49
C GLN A 5 3.48 3.06 -7.38
N VAL A 6 2.66 3.25 -6.35
CA VAL A 6 2.50 2.34 -5.22
C VAL A 6 1.16 1.65 -5.38
N ILE A 7 1.19 0.36 -5.74
CA ILE A 7 -0.03 -0.44 -5.90
C ILE A 7 -0.28 -1.18 -4.60
N VAL A 8 -1.50 -1.07 -4.09
CA VAL A 8 -1.96 -1.77 -2.89
C VAL A 8 -3.27 -2.50 -3.14
N LYS A 9 -3.59 -3.46 -2.28
CA LYS A 9 -4.87 -4.15 -2.28
C LYS A 9 -5.53 -4.01 -0.93
N VAL A 10 -6.73 -3.43 -0.93
CA VAL A 10 -7.54 -3.34 0.28
C VAL A 10 -8.34 -4.62 0.42
N ARG A 11 -8.28 -5.27 1.59
CA ARG A 11 -9.12 -6.42 1.94
C ARG A 11 -9.67 -6.25 3.34
N GLU A 12 -10.91 -6.66 3.54
CA GLU A 12 -11.45 -6.86 4.89
C GLU A 12 -11.17 -8.29 5.34
N VAL A 13 -10.56 -8.43 6.52
CA VAL A 13 -10.27 -9.74 7.13
C VAL A 13 -10.85 -9.71 8.55
N TYR A 14 -11.90 -10.50 8.78
CA TYR A 14 -12.63 -10.57 10.05
C TYR A 14 -13.10 -9.18 10.56
N GLY A 15 -13.67 -8.35 9.66
CA GLY A 15 -14.16 -7.01 10.00
C GLY A 15 -13.07 -5.94 10.14
N VAL A 16 -11.81 -6.26 9.81
CA VAL A 16 -10.69 -5.32 9.87
C VAL A 16 -10.16 -5.06 8.46
N GLU A 17 -10.16 -3.79 8.05
CA GLU A 17 -9.54 -3.36 6.80
C GLU A 17 -8.01 -3.52 6.88
N ARG A 18 -7.44 -4.16 5.87
CA ARG A 18 -6.00 -4.40 5.71
C ARG A 18 -5.57 -3.93 4.34
N ILE A 19 -4.45 -3.20 4.27
CA ILE A 19 -3.89 -2.68 3.03
C ILE A 19 -2.64 -3.48 2.69
N TYR A 20 -2.77 -4.42 1.76
CA TYR A 20 -1.68 -5.29 1.33
C TYR A 20 -0.81 -4.59 0.28
N PRO A 21 0.51 -4.54 0.46
CA PRO A 21 1.41 -4.03 -0.58
C PRO A 21 1.45 -4.99 -1.78
N ILE A 22 1.36 -4.45 -3.00
CA ILE A 22 1.40 -5.25 -4.24
C ILE A 22 2.65 -4.92 -5.07
N SER A 23 2.93 -3.64 -5.33
CA SER A 23 4.14 -3.26 -6.08
C SER A 23 5.41 -3.33 -5.23
N ASP A 24 6.57 -3.40 -5.87
CA ASP A 24 7.88 -3.44 -5.18
C ASP A 24 8.07 -2.23 -4.25
N SER A 25 7.68 -1.03 -4.70
CA SER A 25 7.71 0.18 -3.87
C SER A 25 6.80 0.05 -2.64
N ALA A 26 5.60 -0.54 -2.80
CA ALA A 26 4.69 -0.78 -1.69
C ALA A 26 5.28 -1.77 -0.67
N GLN A 27 5.90 -2.84 -1.17
CA GLN A 27 6.54 -3.87 -0.34
C GLN A 27 7.72 -3.28 0.43
N LEU A 28 8.55 -2.46 -0.23
CA LEU A 28 9.66 -1.76 0.40
C LEU A 28 9.18 -0.84 1.54
N PHE A 29 8.08 -0.11 1.36
CA PHE A 29 7.52 0.70 2.45
C PHE A 29 7.05 -0.15 3.63
N ALA A 30 6.46 -1.31 3.36
CA ALA A 30 6.03 -2.24 4.41
C ALA A 30 7.24 -2.80 5.18
N ASP A 31 8.31 -3.15 4.47
CA ASP A 31 9.56 -3.65 5.05
C ASP A 31 10.26 -2.57 5.90
N ILE A 32 10.34 -1.33 5.40
CA ILE A 32 10.88 -0.19 6.17
C ILE A 32 10.07 0.04 7.45
N ALA A 33 8.75 -0.11 7.38
CA ALA A 33 7.86 0.01 8.54
C ALA A 33 7.88 -1.21 9.47
N GLY A 34 8.53 -2.31 9.08
CA GLY A 34 8.52 -3.58 9.81
C GLY A 34 7.14 -4.26 9.86
N LYS A 35 6.30 -4.04 8.82
CA LYS A 35 4.91 -4.50 8.75
C LYS A 35 4.69 -5.43 7.56
N LYS A 36 3.69 -6.32 7.66
CA LYS A 36 3.21 -7.14 6.52
C LYS A 36 2.12 -6.47 5.70
N THR A 37 1.43 -5.52 6.31
CA THR A 37 0.35 -4.73 5.70
C THR A 37 0.54 -3.29 6.10
N LEU A 38 0.23 -2.38 5.20
CA LEU A 38 0.18 -0.96 5.47
C LEU A 38 -1.14 -0.61 6.18
N ASP A 39 -1.16 0.53 6.85
CA ASP A 39 -2.36 1.16 7.37
C ASP A 39 -2.61 2.53 6.71
N SER A 40 -3.74 3.16 7.03
CA SER A 40 -4.13 4.45 6.46
C SER A 40 -3.11 5.57 6.73
N ALA A 41 -2.42 5.53 7.87
CA ALA A 41 -1.39 6.50 8.20
C ALA A 41 -0.13 6.28 7.35
N ASP A 42 0.25 5.03 7.08
CA ASP A 42 1.33 4.71 6.15
C ASP A 42 1.00 5.22 4.73
N ILE A 43 -0.21 4.96 4.23
CA ILE A 43 -0.66 5.47 2.92
C ILE A 43 -0.61 7.00 2.85
N HIS A 44 -1.03 7.68 3.91
CA HIS A 44 -0.93 9.14 3.99
C HIS A 44 0.52 9.62 3.88
N ARG A 45 1.44 9.02 4.64
CA ARG A 45 2.87 9.37 4.61
C ARG A 45 3.49 9.10 3.25
N ILE A 46 3.17 7.96 2.62
CA ILE A 46 3.66 7.60 1.28
C ILE A 46 3.24 8.66 0.24
N LYS A 47 1.98 9.12 0.31
CA LYS A 47 1.51 10.23 -0.55
C LYS A 47 2.25 11.54 -0.27
N GLN A 48 2.54 11.86 1.00
CA GLN A 48 3.31 13.06 1.37
C GLN A 48 4.76 13.02 0.84
N LEU A 49 5.32 11.83 0.62
CA LEU A 49 6.65 11.65 0.01
C LEU A 49 6.64 11.81 -1.52
N GLY A 50 5.46 12.01 -2.14
CA GLY A 50 5.33 12.24 -3.59
C GLY A 50 5.09 10.98 -4.42
N PHE A 51 4.69 9.88 -3.78
CA PHE A 51 4.26 8.66 -4.49
C PHE A 51 2.76 8.71 -4.81
N GLU A 52 2.41 8.20 -5.98
CA GLU A 52 1.01 7.99 -6.35
C GLU A 52 0.57 6.62 -5.86
N VAL A 53 -0.44 6.57 -4.98
CA VAL A 53 -0.97 5.32 -4.44
C VAL A 53 -2.26 4.96 -5.15
N GLN A 54 -2.32 3.76 -5.74
CA GLN A 54 -3.49 3.22 -6.40
C GLN A 54 -3.89 1.88 -5.76
N ALA A 55 -5.19 1.67 -5.57
CA ALA A 55 -5.72 0.38 -5.14
C ALA A 55 -6.00 -0.51 -6.36
N GLU A 56 -5.65 -1.80 -6.31
CA GLU A 56 -6.11 -2.78 -7.28
C GLU A 56 -7.64 -2.75 -7.34
N ALA A 57 -8.20 -2.69 -8.55
CA ALA A 57 -9.62 -2.89 -8.75
C ALA A 57 -10.01 -4.30 -8.31
N PRO A 58 -11.16 -4.48 -7.65
CA PRO A 58 -11.69 -5.82 -7.42
C PRO A 58 -11.91 -6.52 -8.76
N THR A 59 -11.42 -7.75 -8.88
CA THR A 59 -11.70 -8.60 -10.05
C THR A 59 -13.18 -8.98 -10.02
N LEU A 60 -13.93 -8.60 -11.07
CA LEU A 60 -15.33 -9.00 -11.30
C LEU A 60 -15.43 -10.47 -11.69
#